data_AF-A0A0F9JJ37-F1
#
_entry.id   AF-A0A0F9JJ37-F1
#
_cell.length_a   1.000
_cell.length_b   1.000
_cell.length_c   1.000
_cell.angle_alpha   90.00
_cell.angle_beta   90.00
_cell.angle_gamma   90.00
#
_symmetry.space_group_name_H-M   'P 1'
#
loop_
_entity.id
_entity.type
_entity.pdbx_description
1 polymer ?
#
loop_
_entity_poly.entity_id
_entity_poly.type
_entity_poly.pdbx_seq_one_letter_code
_entity_poly.pdbx_strand_id
1 'polypeptide(L)'
;MTLTVSAIKAERQTKKFDIFEVIETTLQKNKISLQNGDVLVFSSKYVSNSQGRLIDLENVNVSKYGIELSEKFQIKPKIAEAIIRESD
;
A
#
# COMPACT_ATOMS: atom_id res chain seq x y z
N MET A 1 -7.97 -30.60 10.47
CA MET A 1 -8.20 -29.19 10.84
C MET A 1 -8.87 -28.51 9.67
N THR A 2 -9.94 -27.77 9.93
CA THR A 2 -10.63 -27.01 8.87
C THR A 2 -10.00 -25.64 8.78
N LEU A 3 -9.56 -25.25 7.58
CA LEU A 3 -9.06 -23.89 7.32
C LEU A 3 -10.23 -22.90 7.42
N THR A 4 -10.03 -21.82 8.17
CA THR A 4 -10.95 -20.68 8.22
C THR A 4 -10.26 -19.43 7.70
N VAL A 5 -11.04 -18.53 7.10
CA VAL A 5 -10.55 -17.24 6.62
C VAL A 5 -11.52 -16.18 7.11
N SER A 6 -10.99 -15.20 7.83
CA SER A 6 -11.77 -14.12 8.44
C SER A 6 -11.26 -12.78 7.94
N ALA A 7 -12.17 -11.92 7.50
CA ALA A 7 -11.83 -10.55 7.13
C ALA A 7 -11.63 -9.69 8.38
N ILE A 8 -10.51 -8.97 8.45
CA ILE A 8 -10.20 -8.04 9.54
C ILE A 8 -10.52 -6.62 9.07
N LYS A 9 -11.52 -5.97 9.69
CA LYS A 9 -11.90 -4.60 9.34
C LYS A 9 -11.00 -3.61 10.06
N ALA A 10 -10.05 -3.03 9.33
CA ALA A 10 -9.18 -1.96 9.81
C ALA A 10 -9.75 -0.57 9.48
N GLU A 11 -9.43 0.41 10.31
CA GLU A 11 -9.74 1.82 10.03
C GLU A 11 -8.83 2.37 8.93
N ARG A 12 -9.36 3.33 8.17
CA ARG A 12 -8.62 4.00 7.10
C ARG A 12 -7.53 4.89 7.68
N GLN A 13 -6.29 4.61 7.31
CA GLN A 13 -5.15 5.46 7.63
C GLN A 13 -4.86 6.44 6.49
N THR A 14 -4.57 7.71 6.83
CA THR A 14 -4.36 8.80 5.85
C THR A 14 -2.96 9.39 5.85
N LYS A 15 -2.15 9.05 6.86
CA LYS A 15 -0.74 9.44 7.01
C LYS A 15 0.09 8.19 7.28
N LYS A 16 1.41 8.35 7.40
CA LYS A 16 2.31 7.29 7.90
C LYS A 16 1.83 6.82 9.29
N PHE A 17 1.89 5.52 9.54
CA PHE A 17 1.46 4.90 10.80
C PHE A 17 2.30 3.65 11.09
N ASP A 18 2.35 3.23 12.36
CA ASP A 18 2.92 1.94 12.72
C ASP A 18 1.90 0.82 12.47
N ILE A 19 2.27 -0.14 11.63
CA ILE A 19 1.37 -1.24 11.26
C ILE A 19 1.10 -2.19 12.44
N PHE A 20 2.05 -2.35 13.36
CA PHE A 20 1.94 -3.24 14.52
C PHE A 20 0.97 -2.67 15.56
N GLU A 21 1.08 -1.38 15.87
CA GLU A 21 0.15 -0.71 16.79
C GLU A 21 -1.29 -0.71 16.25
N VAL A 22 -1.43 -0.46 14.94
CA VAL A 22 -2.74 -0.44 14.28
C VAL A 22 -3.35 -1.84 14.21
N ILE A 23 -2.57 -2.89 13.92
CA ILE A 23 -3.13 -4.25 13.87
C ILE A 23 -3.53 -4.74 15.27
N GLU A 24 -2.77 -4.42 16.31
CA GLU A 24 -3.13 -4.76 17.69
C GLU A 24 -4.49 -4.17 18.06
N THR A 25 -4.64 -2.86 17.85
CA THR A 25 -5.91 -2.15 18.09
C THR A 25 -7.05 -2.70 17.24
N THR A 26 -6.75 -3.06 15.98
CA THR A 26 -7.75 -3.60 15.05
C THR A 26 -8.23 -4.98 15.49
N LEU A 27 -7.33 -5.87 15.90
CA LEU A 27 -7.68 -7.21 16.39
C LEU A 27 -8.56 -7.12 17.64
N GLN A 28 -8.20 -6.24 18.58
CA GLN A 28 -9.01 -5.98 19.78
C GLN A 28 -10.42 -5.50 19.43
N LYS A 29 -10.55 -4.50 18.54
CA LYS A 29 -11.86 -3.98 18.09
C LYS A 29 -12.71 -5.04 17.38
N ASN A 30 -12.07 -5.93 16.62
CA ASN A 30 -12.74 -7.03 15.91
C ASN A 30 -12.97 -8.26 16.80
N LYS A 31 -12.55 -8.25 18.07
CA LYS A 31 -12.62 -9.37 19.02
C LYS A 31 -11.95 -10.64 18.49
N ILE A 32 -10.83 -10.48 17.78
CA ILE A 32 -10.04 -11.58 17.21
C ILE A 32 -8.84 -11.82 18.12
N SER A 33 -8.67 -13.06 18.56
CA SER A 33 -7.48 -13.53 19.26
C SER A 33 -6.70 -14.45 18.34
N LEU A 34 -5.44 -14.13 18.07
CA LEU A 34 -4.57 -14.94 17.23
C LEU A 34 -4.09 -16.17 17.99
N GLN A 35 -4.05 -17.29 17.29
CA GLN A 35 -3.52 -18.55 17.79
C GLN A 35 -2.17 -18.85 17.13
N ASN A 36 -1.37 -19.69 17.78
CA ASN A 36 -0.10 -20.12 17.20
C ASN A 36 -0.36 -20.87 15.88
N GLY A 37 0.30 -20.45 14.81
CA GLY A 37 0.11 -20.97 13.46
C GLY A 37 -0.87 -20.17 12.59
N ASP A 38 -1.53 -19.14 13.12
CA ASP A 38 -2.33 -18.24 12.31
C ASP A 38 -1.46 -17.43 11.33
N VAL A 39 -2.03 -17.12 10.16
CA VAL A 39 -1.38 -16.31 9.13
C VAL A 39 -2.14 -15.00 8.96
N LEU A 40 -1.45 -13.88 9.18
CA LEU A 40 -1.97 -12.56 8.86
C LEU A 40 -1.61 -12.19 7.41
N VAL A 41 -2.62 -11.82 6.63
CA VAL A 41 -2.44 -11.38 5.24
C VAL A 41 -2.75 -9.90 5.12
N PHE A 42 -1.79 -9.14 4.62
CA PHE A 42 -1.92 -7.71 4.35
C PHE A 42 -1.83 -7.45 2.85
N SER A 43 -2.61 -6.50 2.35
CA SER A 43 -2.37 -5.96 1.01
C SER A 43 -1.07 -5.16 0.99
N SER A 44 -0.30 -5.26 -0.10
CA SER A 44 0.93 -4.46 -0.29
C SER A 44 0.66 -2.97 -0.11
N LYS A 45 -0.48 -2.48 -0.63
CA LYS A 45 -0.92 -1.09 -0.48
C LYS A 45 -0.98 -0.61 0.98
N TYR A 46 -1.51 -1.44 1.88
CA TYR A 46 -1.63 -1.05 3.29
C TYR A 46 -0.25 -0.91 3.95
N VAL A 47 0.67 -1.84 3.61
CA VAL A 47 2.06 -1.79 4.07
C VAL A 47 2.78 -0.57 3.48
N SER A 48 2.65 -0.30 2.17
CA SER A 48 3.21 0.91 1.53
C SER A 48 2.74 2.21 2.19
N ASN A 49 1.46 2.30 2.57
CA ASN A 49 0.93 3.45 3.30
C ASN A 49 1.56 3.60 4.70
N SER A 50 1.74 2.50 5.44
CA SER A 50 2.40 2.51 6.76
C SER A 50 3.85 3.00 6.68
N GLN A 51 4.51 2.75 5.55
CA GLN A 51 5.88 3.17 5.28
C GLN A 51 6.00 4.59 4.72
N GLY A 52 4.88 5.29 4.47
CA GLY A 52 4.89 6.63 3.91
C GLY A 52 5.27 6.70 2.43
N ARG A 53 5.02 5.63 1.65
CA ARG A 53 5.34 5.53 0.22
C ARG A 53 4.31 6.24 -0.70
N LEU A 54 3.56 7.20 -0.18
CA LEU A 54 2.61 7.97 -0.99
C LEU A 54 3.37 9.06 -1.75
N ILE A 55 3.19 9.10 -3.06
CA ILE A 55 3.79 10.11 -3.94
C ILE A 55 2.71 11.13 -4.30
N ASP A 56 3.00 12.41 -4.07
CA ASP A 56 2.21 13.50 -4.61
C ASP A 56 2.62 13.74 -6.07
N LEU A 57 1.73 13.37 -7.00
CA LEU A 57 1.96 13.55 -8.43
C LEU A 57 2.16 15.03 -8.79
N GLU A 58 1.61 15.98 -8.03
CA GLU A 58 1.80 17.39 -8.35
C GLU A 58 3.26 17.83 -8.27
N ASN A 59 4.04 17.19 -7.40
CA ASN A 59 5.46 17.47 -7.20
C ASN A 59 6.40 16.63 -8.08
N VAL A 60 5.87 15.80 -8.98
CA VAL A 60 6.69 14.97 -9.88
C VAL A 60 7.13 15.78 -11.11
N ASN A 61 8.44 16.03 -11.21
CA ASN A 61 9.07 16.58 -12.41
C ASN A 61 9.20 15.51 -13.49
N VAL A 62 8.71 15.75 -14.70
CA VAL A 62 8.68 14.75 -15.78
C VAL A 62 9.93 14.87 -16.66
N SER A 63 10.60 13.75 -16.92
CA SER A 63 11.74 13.67 -17.84
C SER A 63 11.32 13.54 -19.30
N LYS A 64 12.25 13.76 -20.24
CA LYS A 64 11.99 13.52 -21.68
C LYS A 64 11.55 12.08 -21.96
N TYR A 65 12.22 11.11 -21.31
CA TYR A 65 11.87 9.70 -21.42
C TYR A 65 10.48 9.41 -20.81
N GLY A 66 10.13 10.07 -19.70
CA GLY A 66 8.79 9.99 -19.12
C GLY A 66 7.68 10.50 -20.05
N ILE A 67 7.94 11.54 -20.83
CA ILE A 67 7.00 12.04 -21.87
C ILE A 67 6.87 11.01 -22.99
N GLU A 68 7.98 10.51 -23.53
CA GLU A 68 7.97 9.49 -24.59
C GLU A 68 7.18 8.24 -24.18
N LEU A 69 7.43 7.74 -22.96
CA LEU A 69 6.75 6.58 -22.41
C LEU A 69 5.24 6.84 -22.21
N SER A 70 4.91 8.06 -21.77
CA SER A 70 3.54 8.51 -21.59
C SER A 70 2.74 8.52 -22.89
N GLU A 71 3.33 9.02 -23.97
CA GLU A 71 2.71 9.02 -25.31
C GLU A 71 2.56 7.59 -25.84
N LYS A 72 3.62 6.77 -25.72
CA LYS A 72 3.64 5.38 -26.20
C LYS A 72 2.58 4.51 -25.54
N PHE A 73 2.42 4.64 -24.22
CA PHE A 73 1.53 3.79 -23.42
C PHE A 73 0.23 4.47 -22.98
N GLN A 74 -0.02 5.71 -23.43
CA GLN A 74 -1.21 6.51 -23.12
C GLN A 74 -1.49 6.65 -21.61
N ILE A 75 -0.43 6.77 -20.81
CA ILE A 75 -0.50 7.04 -19.36
C ILE A 75 -0.15 8.50 -19.09
N LYS A 76 -0.56 9.06 -17.94
CA LYS A 76 -0.21 10.45 -17.61
C LYS A 76 1.32 10.61 -17.47
N PRO A 77 1.94 11.72 -17.96
CA PRO A 77 3.39 11.90 -17.90
C PRO A 77 4.01 11.75 -16.51
N LYS A 78 3.35 12.31 -15.48
CA LYS A 78 3.76 12.19 -14.07
C LYS A 78 3.67 10.76 -13.52
N ILE A 79 2.74 9.95 -14.03
CA ILE A 79 2.62 8.53 -13.66
C ILE A 79 3.71 7.71 -14.36
N ALA A 80 3.95 7.96 -15.65
CA ALA A 80 5.04 7.34 -16.41
C ALA A 80 6.39 7.56 -15.71
N GLU A 81 6.64 8.80 -15.30
CA GLU A 81 7.83 9.18 -14.55
C GLU A 81 7.92 8.45 -13.20
N ALA A 82 6.82 8.35 -12.45
CA ALA A 82 6.82 7.61 -11.18
C ALA A 82 7.14 6.12 -11.38
N ILE A 83 6.63 5.50 -12.45
CA ILE A 83 6.93 4.11 -12.81
C ILE A 83 8.41 3.95 -13.12
N ILE A 84 8.98 4.85 -13.95
CA ILE A 84 10.40 4.82 -14.33
C ILE A 84 11.29 4.87 -13.09
N ARG A 85 10.97 5.73 -12.11
CA ARG A 85 11.78 5.89 -10.88
C ARG A 85 11.75 4.70 -9.95
N GLU A 86 10.71 3.87 -10.04
CA GLU A 86 10.52 2.66 -9.23
C GLU A 86 10.80 1.38 -10.05
N SER A 87 11.42 1.52 -11.23
CA SER A 87 11.85 0.42 -12.10
C SER A 87 13.38 0.40 -12.16
N ASP A 88 13.96 -0.81 -12.20
CA ASP A 88 15.41 -1.02 -12.36
C ASP A 88 15.89 -0.78 -13.81
#